data_AF-A0A5C7F4C3-F1
#
_entry.id   AF-A0A5C7F4C3-F1
#
_cell.length_a   1.000
_cell.length_b   1.000
_cell.length_c   1.000
_cell.angle_alpha   90.00
_cell.angle_beta   90.00
_cell.angle_gamma   90.00
#
_symmetry.space_group_name_H-M   'P 1'
#
loop_
_entity.id
_entity.type
_entity.pdbx_description
1 polymer ?
#
loop_
_entity_poly.entity_id
_entity_poly.type
_entity_poly.pdbx_seq_one_letter_code
_entity_poly.pdbx_strand_id
1 'polypeptide(L)'
;MQLDELRQKIDRIDNDLVTLLDARLDMAAAIAKAKQATGAPLYDPEREQLKLAWVAERVAPQRADTMRALFTHIMDANKAEQVLALRQLECSAMPSRDASPSPEAAGSDGRHAVHE
;
A
#
# COMPACT_ATOMS: atom_id res chain seq x y z
N MET A 1 1.60 -36.61 22.15
CA MET A 1 1.64 -35.15 22.37
C MET A 1 0.33 -34.72 22.99
N GLN A 2 0.39 -33.88 24.02
CA GLN A 2 -0.79 -33.32 24.67
C GLN A 2 -1.28 -32.07 23.92
N LEU A 3 -2.54 -31.67 24.14
CA LEU A 3 -3.15 -30.52 23.46
C LEU A 3 -2.33 -29.24 23.62
N ASP A 4 -1.79 -28.99 24.82
CA ASP A 4 -1.04 -27.77 25.10
C ASP A 4 0.31 -27.74 24.39
N GLU A 5 0.97 -28.88 24.21
CA GLU A 5 2.20 -28.98 23.42
C GLU A 5 1.94 -28.68 21.93
N LEU A 6 0.78 -29.08 21.41
CA LEU A 6 0.39 -28.76 20.03
C LEU A 6 0.12 -27.26 19.87
N ARG A 7 -0.57 -26.63 20.83
CA ARG A 7 -0.84 -25.19 20.83
C ARG A 7 0.44 -24.39 20.88
N GLN A 8 1.38 -24.73 21.76
CA GLN A 8 2.68 -24.07 21.81
C GLN A 8 3.47 -24.18 20.50
N LYS A 9 3.31 -25.26 19.75
CA LYS A 9 3.92 -25.37 18.41
C LYS A 9 3.23 -24.48 17.40
N ILE A 10 1.90 -24.35 17.45
CA ILE A 10 1.14 -23.42 16.62
C ILE A 10 1.57 -21.98 16.93
N ASP A 11 1.65 -21.59 18.20
CA ASP A 11 2.04 -20.23 18.59
C ASP A 11 3.42 -19.85 18.03
N ARG A 12 4.37 -20.79 17.98
CA ARG A 12 5.69 -20.58 17.36
C ARG A 12 5.59 -20.37 15.86
N ILE A 13 4.80 -21.20 15.17
CA ILE A 13 4.55 -21.06 13.73
C ILE A 13 3.88 -19.70 13.46
N ASP A 14 2.91 -19.30 14.27
CA ASP A 14 2.19 -18.04 14.11
C ASP A 14 3.12 -16.84 14.28
N ASN A 15 4.06 -16.89 15.23
CA ASN A 15 5.08 -15.84 15.38
C ASN A 15 5.96 -15.71 14.13
N ASP A 16 6.37 -16.83 13.54
CA ASP A 16 7.15 -16.84 12.29
C ASP A 16 6.31 -16.30 11.12
N LEU A 17 5.02 -16.69 11.06
CA LEU A 17 4.10 -16.21 10.03
C LEU A 17 3.89 -14.70 10.13
N VAL A 18 3.67 -14.16 11.33
CA VAL A 18 3.51 -12.70 11.53
C VAL A 18 4.75 -11.97 11.02
N THR A 19 5.95 -12.43 11.40
CA THR A 19 7.21 -11.83 10.95
C THR A 19 7.37 -11.85 9.43
N LEU A 20 7.05 -12.99 8.80
CA LEU A 20 7.17 -13.15 7.34
C LEU A 20 6.11 -12.36 6.57
N LEU A 21 4.89 -12.28 7.09
CA LEU A 21 3.80 -11.55 6.45
C LEU A 21 3.99 -10.04 6.56
N ASP A 22 4.51 -9.55 7.69
CA ASP A 22 4.87 -8.14 7.89
C ASP A 22 5.94 -7.70 6.88
N ALA A 23 7.04 -8.46 6.78
CA ALA A 23 8.07 -8.21 5.76
C ALA A 23 7.50 -8.28 4.32
N ARG A 24 6.48 -9.10 4.08
CA ARG A 24 5.82 -9.17 2.77
C ARG A 24 4.97 -7.92 2.49
N LEU A 25 4.34 -7.33 3.50
CA LEU A 25 3.58 -6.08 3.39
C LEU A 25 4.52 -4.91 3.07
N ASP A 26 5.70 -4.85 3.68
CA ASP A 26 6.74 -3.87 3.31
C ASP A 26 7.10 -3.95 1.82
N MET A 27 7.25 -5.18 1.30
CA MET A 27 7.51 -5.40 -0.12
C MET A 27 6.31 -4.98 -0.98
N ALA A 28 5.07 -5.14 -0.51
CA ALA A 28 3.90 -4.66 -1.22
C ALA A 28 3.94 -3.12 -1.38
N ALA A 29 4.26 -2.38 -0.31
CA ALA A 29 4.42 -0.93 -0.39
C ALA A 29 5.54 -0.50 -1.36
N ALA A 30 6.67 -1.22 -1.37
CA ALA A 30 7.75 -0.98 -2.33
C ALA A 30 7.33 -1.26 -3.79
N ILE A 31 6.58 -2.34 -4.03
CA ILE A 31 6.02 -2.68 -5.34
C ILE A 31 5.06 -1.57 -5.81
N ALA A 32 4.23 -1.02 -4.92
CA ALA A 32 3.32 0.06 -5.25
C ALA A 32 4.06 1.28 -5.83
N LYS A 33 5.14 1.69 -5.16
CA LYS A 33 6.03 2.79 -5.62
C LYS A 33 6.64 2.49 -6.99
N ALA A 34 7.15 1.27 -7.18
CA ALA A 34 7.75 0.86 -8.45
C ALA A 34 6.72 0.82 -9.60
N LYS A 35 5.49 0.36 -9.33
CA LYS A 35 4.40 0.36 -10.31
C LYS A 35 3.94 1.77 -10.67
N GLN A 36 3.85 2.67 -9.68
CA GLN A 36 3.54 4.08 -9.93
C GLN A 36 4.59 4.75 -10.83
N ALA A 37 5.86 4.50 -10.57
CA ALA A 37 6.97 5.07 -11.36
C ALA A 37 7.00 4.55 -12.81
N THR A 38 6.54 3.31 -13.04
CA THR A 38 6.56 2.66 -14.36
C THR A 38 5.22 2.72 -15.10
N GLY A 39 4.15 3.19 -14.45
CA GLY A 39 2.78 3.16 -14.99
C GLY A 39 2.18 1.75 -15.07
N ALA A 40 2.75 0.77 -14.36
CA ALA A 40 2.26 -0.60 -14.37
C ALA A 40 0.96 -0.76 -13.57
N PRO A 41 0.06 -1.68 -13.96
CA PRO A 41 -1.22 -1.86 -13.30
C PRO A 41 -1.06 -2.45 -11.89
N LEU A 42 -1.93 -2.00 -10.97
CA LEU A 42 -1.96 -2.52 -9.60
C LEU A 42 -2.36 -4.00 -9.57
N TYR A 43 -3.34 -4.36 -10.40
CA TYR A 43 -3.82 -5.73 -10.57
C TYR A 43 -3.11 -6.43 -11.72
N ASP A 44 -2.51 -7.59 -11.42
CA ASP A 44 -1.79 -8.43 -12.38
C ASP A 44 -2.24 -9.88 -12.20
N PRO A 45 -3.28 -10.32 -12.95
CA PRO A 45 -3.88 -11.64 -12.78
C PRO A 45 -2.91 -12.78 -13.15
N GLU A 46 -2.04 -12.57 -14.13
CA GLU A 46 -1.04 -13.57 -14.53
C GLU A 46 -0.05 -13.81 -13.38
N ARG A 47 0.45 -12.73 -12.77
CA ARG A 47 1.35 -12.82 -11.61
C ARG A 47 0.72 -13.54 -10.43
N GLU A 48 -0.57 -13.30 -10.16
CA GLU A 48 -1.34 -13.96 -9.10
C GLU A 48 -1.50 -15.45 -9.40
N GLN A 49 -1.91 -15.83 -10.62
CA GLN A 49 -2.06 -17.22 -11.03
C GLN A 49 -0.75 -18.01 -10.91
N LEU A 50 0.37 -17.43 -11.36
CA LEU A 50 1.69 -18.04 -11.22
C LEU A 50 2.07 -18.27 -9.75
N LYS A 51 1.73 -17.34 -8.85
CA LYS A 51 1.98 -17.51 -7.41
C LYS A 51 1.09 -18.62 -6.83
N LEU A 52 -0.18 -18.68 -7.20
CA LEU A 52 -1.13 -19.71 -6.74
C LEU A 52 -0.75 -21.12 -7.22
N ALA A 53 -0.29 -21.26 -8.47
CA ALA A 53 0.25 -22.52 -8.97
C ALA A 53 1.50 -22.93 -8.18
N TRP A 54 2.44 -22.01 -8.01
CA TRP A 54 3.69 -22.26 -7.29
C TRP A 54 3.50 -22.72 -5.83
N VAL A 55 2.52 -22.17 -5.11
CA VAL A 55 2.24 -22.61 -3.73
C VAL A 55 1.52 -23.95 -3.68
N ALA A 56 0.66 -24.24 -4.65
CA ALA A 56 -0.06 -25.49 -4.73
C ALA A 56 0.87 -26.69 -4.98
N GLU A 57 1.90 -26.51 -5.80
CA GLU A 57 2.90 -27.54 -6.12
C GLU A 57 3.82 -27.88 -4.93
N ARG A 58 3.85 -27.04 -3.90
CA ARG A 58 4.75 -27.18 -2.73
C ARG A 58 4.12 -27.87 -1.54
N VAL A 59 2.83 -28.18 -1.63
CA VAL A 59 2.07 -28.86 -0.58
C VAL A 59 1.55 -30.19 -1.09
N ALA A 60 1.16 -31.07 -0.17
CA ALA A 60 0.50 -32.31 -0.55
C ALA A 60 -0.76 -32.02 -1.38
N PRO A 61 -1.10 -32.83 -2.41
CA PRO A 61 -2.21 -32.55 -3.32
C PRO A 61 -3.55 -32.26 -2.61
N GLN A 62 -3.85 -32.98 -1.52
CA GLN A 62 -5.04 -32.79 -0.71
C GLN A 62 -5.10 -31.46 0.08
N ARG A 63 -4.00 -30.70 0.12
CA ARG A 63 -3.89 -29.37 0.74
C ARG A 63 -3.75 -28.24 -0.27
N ALA A 64 -3.66 -28.56 -1.57
CA ALA A 64 -3.40 -27.57 -2.62
C ALA A 64 -4.47 -26.47 -2.66
N ASP A 65 -5.76 -26.83 -2.56
CA ASP A 65 -6.86 -25.86 -2.55
C ASP A 65 -6.84 -24.98 -1.31
N THR A 66 -6.57 -25.56 -0.13
CA THR A 66 -6.40 -24.79 1.11
C THR A 66 -5.26 -23.78 0.99
N MET A 67 -4.11 -24.20 0.43
CA MET A 67 -2.97 -23.32 0.27
C MET A 67 -3.23 -22.21 -0.75
N ARG A 68 -3.94 -22.51 -1.85
CA ARG A 68 -4.40 -21.49 -2.80
C ARG A 68 -5.28 -20.46 -2.11
N ALA A 69 -6.29 -20.89 -1.35
CA ALA A 69 -7.21 -20.00 -0.65
C ALA A 69 -6.48 -19.06 0.33
N LEU A 70 -5.56 -19.59 1.14
CA LEU A 70 -4.75 -18.79 2.06
C LEU A 70 -3.90 -17.75 1.30
N PHE A 71 -3.24 -18.14 0.21
CA PHE A 71 -2.44 -17.21 -0.56
C PHE A 71 -3.26 -16.15 -1.29
N THR A 72 -4.49 -16.45 -1.71
CA THR A 72 -5.42 -15.44 -2.23
C THR A 72 -5.67 -14.36 -1.19
N HIS A 73 -5.99 -14.72 0.06
CA HIS A 73 -6.19 -13.74 1.13
C HIS A 73 -4.93 -12.90 1.42
N ILE A 74 -3.75 -13.52 1.41
CA ILE A 74 -2.47 -12.81 1.56
C ILE A 74 -2.27 -11.81 0.40
N MET A 75 -2.60 -12.19 -0.84
CA MET A 75 -2.51 -11.28 -2.00
C MET A 75 -3.51 -10.13 -1.92
N ASP A 76 -4.73 -10.39 -1.46
CA ASP A 76 -5.75 -9.35 -1.25
C ASP A 76 -5.31 -8.33 -0.20
N ALA A 77 -4.76 -8.78 0.92
CA ALA A 77 -4.20 -7.90 1.94
C ALA A 77 -3.05 -7.04 1.38
N ASN A 78 -2.16 -7.62 0.59
CA ASN A 78 -1.05 -6.88 -0.04
C ASN A 78 -1.52 -5.88 -1.11
N LYS A 79 -2.60 -6.17 -1.85
CA LYS A 79 -3.22 -5.20 -2.75
C LYS A 79 -3.78 -4.01 -1.97
N ALA A 80 -4.44 -4.27 -0.84
CA ALA A 80 -4.92 -3.20 0.04
C ALA A 80 -3.75 -2.33 0.55
N GLU A 81 -2.64 -2.95 0.95
CA GLU A 81 -1.44 -2.23 1.38
C GLU A 81 -0.84 -1.36 0.27
N GLN A 82 -0.80 -1.87 -0.97
CA GLN A 82 -0.36 -1.06 -2.11
C GLN A 82 -1.24 0.18 -2.33
N VAL A 83 -2.57 0.04 -2.19
CA VAL A 83 -3.50 1.17 -2.29
C VAL A 83 -3.23 2.20 -1.20
N LEU A 84 -3.01 1.75 0.05
CA LEU A 84 -2.69 2.65 1.16
C LEU A 84 -1.37 3.40 0.92
N ALA A 85 -0.33 2.70 0.48
CA ALA A 85 0.95 3.30 0.16
C ALA A 85 0.85 4.36 -0.95
N LEU A 86 0.09 4.09 -2.02
CA LEU A 86 -0.14 5.07 -3.09
C LEU A 86 -0.86 6.32 -2.58
N ARG A 87 -1.92 6.16 -1.76
CA ARG A 87 -2.65 7.29 -1.17
C ARG A 87 -1.76 8.16 -0.27
N GLN A 88 -0.88 7.54 0.51
CA GLN A 88 0.05 8.27 1.37
C GLN A 88 1.05 9.10 0.55
N LEU A 89 1.51 8.59 -0.59
CA LEU A 89 2.39 9.33 -1.50
C LEU A 89 1.67 10.52 -2.13
N GLU A 90 0.42 10.34 -2.56
CA GLU A 90 -0.41 11.43 -3.12
C GLU A 90 -0.68 12.54 -2.09
N CYS A 91 -0.96 12.17 -0.84
CA CYS A 91 -1.19 13.12 0.26
C CYS A 91 0.08 13.91 0.61
N SER A 92 1.24 13.25 0.59
CA SER A 92 2.54 13.89 0.84
C SER A 92 3.02 14.80 -0.30
N ALA A 93 2.47 14.65 -1.50
CA ALA A 93 2.87 15.42 -2.68
C ALA A 93 2.03 16.68 -2.92
N MET A 94 0.98 16.95 -2.14
CA MET A 94 0.19 18.17 -2.29
C MET A 94 0.89 19.38 -1.64
N PRO A 95 1.29 20.41 -2.41
CA PRO A 95 1.82 21.64 -1.83
C PRO A 95 0.67 22.46 -1.23
N SER A 96 0.94 23.10 -0.09
CA SER A 96 0.05 24.06 0.57
C SER A 96 -0.49 25.06 -0.45
N ARG A 97 -1.82 25.12 -0.63
CA ARG A 97 -2.48 26.14 -1.47
C ARG A 97 -2.53 27.53 -0.83
N ASP A 98 -1.89 27.72 0.32
CA ASP A 98 -1.86 28.98 1.06
C ASP A 98 -0.61 29.80 0.69
N ALA A 99 -0.60 30.29 -0.54
CA ALA A 99 0.11 31.51 -0.90
C ALA A 99 -0.80 32.29 -1.85
N SER A 100 -1.84 32.91 -1.29
CA SER A 100 -2.59 33.92 -2.01
C SER A 100 -1.64 35.04 -2.44
N PRO A 101 -1.71 35.55 -3.69
CA PRO A 101 -0.93 36.72 -4.06
C PRO A 101 -1.44 37.90 -3.24
N SER A 102 -0.53 38.58 -2.53
CA SER A 102 -0.83 39.86 -1.88
C SER A 102 -1.36 40.83 -2.95
N PRO A 103 -2.47 41.55 -2.70
CA PRO A 103 -2.94 42.54 -3.65
C PRO A 103 -1.92 43.68 -3.69
N GLU A 104 -1.42 43.94 -4.90
CA GLU A 104 -0.56 45.08 -5.20
C GLU A 104 -1.18 46.40 -4.70
N ALA A 105 -0.28 47.27 -4.26
CA ALA A 105 -0.56 48.60 -3.75
C ALA A 105 -1.58 49.35 -4.62
N ALA A 106 -2.76 49.59 -4.06
CA ALA A 106 -3.65 50.64 -4.53
C ALA A 106 -2.92 51.98 -4.37
N GLY A 107 -2.42 52.52 -5.48
CA GLY A 107 -1.89 53.87 -5.55
C GLY A 107 -2.98 54.87 -5.16
N SER A 108 -2.88 55.41 -3.95
CA SER A 108 -3.65 56.58 -3.54
C SER A 108 -2.96 57.82 -4.11
N ASP A 109 -3.34 58.22 -5.32
CA ASP A 109 -2.98 59.56 -5.81
C ASP A 109 -3.97 60.57 -5.23
N GLY A 110 -3.56 61.18 -4.12
CA GLY A 110 -4.25 62.27 -3.46
C GLY A 110 -3.45 63.56 -3.60
N ARG A 111 -3.79 64.39 -4.59
CA ARG A 111 -3.54 65.85 -4.60
C ARG A 111 -4.75 66.51 -5.28
N HIS A 112 -5.65 67.05 -4.49
CA HIS A 112 -5.72 68.46 -4.06
C HIS A 112 -6.58 69.31 -5.00
N ALA A 113 -7.72 69.74 -4.45
CA ALA A 113 -8.54 70.84 -4.95
C ALA A 113 -7.72 72.14 -5.07
N VAL A 114 -8.15 73.08 -5.93
CA VAL A 114 -8.75 74.38 -5.56
C VAL A 114 -9.08 75.17 -6.84
N HIS A 115 -10.26 75.80 -6.81
CA HIS A 115 -10.83 76.88 -7.62
C HIS A 115 -9.88 77.77 -8.45
N GLU A 116 -10.31 78.07 -9.69
CA GLU A 116 -10.80 79.41 -10.10
C GLU A 116 -11.77 79.30 -11.29
#